data_AF-A0A9Q9ET38-F1
#
_entry.id   AF-A0A9Q9ET38-F1
#
_cell.length_a   1.000
_cell.length_b   1.000
_cell.length_c   1.000
_cell.angle_alpha   90.00
_cell.angle_beta   90.00
_cell.angle_gamma   90.00
#
_symmetry.space_group_name_H-M   'P 1'
#
loop_
_entity.id
_entity.type
_entity.pdbx_description
1 polymer ?
#
loop_
_entity_poly.entity_id
_entity_poly.type
_entity_poly.pdbx_seq_one_letter_code
_entity_poly.pdbx_strand_id
1 'polypeptide(L)'
;MIPDFQTAMLPLLKQMNDEKIYNSNSIRDVAVSYFKITDDEKNEKTPNGKQLLYYNRIAWSISYLRTGGLIESPERGKYKISELGKTVLQNPPEKITIKFLKEINPDKNLFEREKAPKNEEKELEISEDKTPDELVEEGHKRINQELSKILLQNIEDASPYKFEEIVVDLLIKMGYGDSDFNNGEITSKSGDEGIDGIIKEDKLGLDKIYVQAKRWKKDSKIGRPEIQKFVGALDGQRAKKGIFITTAFFSQEAINYANNTSNATVILIDGQKLTDLMIEYEAGVTVKDIIKICKIDTDFFVEE
;
A
#
# COMPACT_ATOMS: atom_id res chain seq x y z
N MET A 1 10.37 2.84 18.47
CA MET A 1 9.08 3.07 17.79
C MET A 1 9.12 4.45 17.19
N ILE A 2 8.81 4.56 15.91
CA ILE A 2 8.79 5.83 15.18
C ILE A 2 7.64 6.70 15.73
N PRO A 3 7.92 7.91 16.25
CA PRO A 3 6.87 8.78 16.79
C PRO A 3 5.92 9.24 15.68
N ASP A 4 4.67 9.55 16.04
CA ASP A 4 3.81 10.35 15.18
C ASP A 4 4.34 11.78 15.02
N PHE A 5 3.85 12.49 14.00
CA PHE A 5 4.37 13.80 13.65
C PHE A 5 4.12 14.85 14.75
N GLN A 6 3.06 14.74 15.56
CA GLN A 6 2.80 15.65 16.68
C GLN A 6 3.70 15.33 17.89
N THR A 7 3.91 14.05 18.20
CA THR A 7 4.80 13.59 19.28
C THR A 7 6.24 14.02 19.05
N ALA A 8 6.68 14.08 17.78
CA ALA A 8 8.01 14.57 17.44
C ALA A 8 8.19 16.09 17.60
N MET A 9 7.13 16.91 17.58
CA MET A 9 7.26 18.37 17.53
C MET A 9 7.97 18.96 18.76
N LEU A 10 7.55 18.61 19.98
CA LEU A 10 8.11 19.20 21.19
C LEU A 10 9.58 18.80 21.43
N PRO A 11 9.98 17.52 21.32
CA PRO A 11 11.38 17.14 21.42
C PRO A 11 12.27 17.83 20.39
N LEU A 12 11.80 17.96 19.15
CA LEU A 12 12.54 18.67 18.10
C LEU A 12 12.72 20.14 18.45
N LEU A 13 11.66 20.82 18.88
CA LEU A 13 11.72 22.22 19.27
C LEU A 13 12.69 22.45 20.44
N LYS A 14 12.66 21.58 21.46
CA LYS A 14 13.58 21.63 22.62
C LYS A 14 15.04 21.55 22.20
N GLN A 15 15.36 20.72 21.21
CA GLN A 15 16.72 20.55 20.71
C GLN A 15 17.22 21.75 19.92
N MET A 16 16.31 22.50 19.29
CA MET A 16 16.62 23.74 18.57
C MET A 16 16.77 24.97 19.49
N ASN A 17 16.65 24.81 20.82
CA ASN A 17 16.76 25.90 21.80
C ASN A 17 18.19 26.45 21.94
N ASP A 18 19.18 25.84 21.28
CA ASP A 18 20.55 26.37 21.22
C ASP A 18 20.72 27.50 20.19
N GLU A 19 19.63 27.89 19.53
CA GLU A 19 19.53 28.94 18.52
C GLU A 19 20.40 28.71 17.28
N LYS A 20 20.93 27.50 17.11
CA LYS A 20 21.69 27.15 15.90
C LYS A 20 20.75 26.97 14.72
N ILE A 21 21.35 27.09 13.54
CA ILE A 21 20.67 26.84 12.28
C ILE A 21 20.79 25.36 11.94
N TYR A 22 19.64 24.69 11.79
CA TYR A 22 19.54 23.28 11.43
C TYR A 22 19.07 23.12 10.00
N ASN A 23 19.54 22.08 9.31
CA ASN A 23 18.93 21.63 8.06
C ASN A 23 17.99 20.44 8.31
N SER A 24 17.14 20.09 7.34
CA SER A 24 16.19 18.98 7.49
C SER A 24 16.84 17.63 7.87
N ASN A 25 18.08 17.35 7.43
CA ASN A 25 18.77 16.11 7.78
C ASN A 25 19.21 16.13 9.25
N SER A 26 19.80 17.24 9.71
CA SER A 26 20.21 17.39 11.11
C SER A 26 19.04 17.29 12.09
N ILE A 27 17.85 17.82 11.73
CA ILE A 27 16.63 17.66 12.54
C ILE A 27 16.19 16.18 12.60
N ARG A 28 16.33 15.45 11.49
CA ARG A 28 16.05 14.01 11.46
C ARG A 28 17.05 13.22 12.31
N ASP A 29 18.34 13.55 12.24
CA ASP A 29 19.37 12.90 13.06
C ASP A 29 19.10 13.12 14.55
N VAL A 30 18.68 14.33 14.92
CA VAL A 30 18.20 14.65 16.28
C VAL A 30 17.00 13.79 16.65
N ALA A 31 15.99 13.65 15.79
CA ALA A 31 14.84 12.78 16.03
C ALA A 31 15.25 11.31 16.21
N VAL A 32 16.10 10.79 15.34
CA VAL A 32 16.62 9.41 15.40
C VAL A 32 17.32 9.17 16.72
N SER A 33 18.18 10.09 17.15
CA SER A 33 18.90 9.99 18.42
C SER A 33 17.97 10.08 19.63
N TYR A 34 16.99 10.99 19.60
CA TYR A 34 16.08 11.21 20.73
C TYR A 34 15.10 10.04 20.93
N PHE A 35 14.48 9.57 19.84
CA PHE A 35 13.50 8.48 19.86
C PHE A 35 14.13 7.09 19.77
N LYS A 36 15.46 7.01 19.64
CA LYS A 36 16.22 5.76 19.49
C LYS A 36 15.67 4.89 18.35
N ILE A 37 15.44 5.53 17.20
CA ILE A 37 14.90 4.86 16.01
C ILE A 37 15.93 3.82 15.53
N THR A 38 15.53 2.55 15.48
CA THR A 38 16.42 1.45 15.09
C THR A 38 16.70 1.45 13.58
N ASP A 39 17.70 0.70 13.13
CA ASP A 39 17.99 0.60 11.69
C ASP A 39 16.87 -0.11 10.92
N ASP A 40 16.15 -1.05 11.53
CA ASP A 40 14.95 -1.65 10.95
C ASP A 40 13.83 -0.62 10.79
N GLU A 41 13.59 0.20 11.82
CA GLU A 41 12.60 1.29 11.77
C GLU A 41 12.98 2.38 10.75
N LYS A 42 14.27 2.65 10.54
CA LYS A 42 14.72 3.58 9.48
C LYS A 42 14.38 3.06 8.08
N ASN A 43 14.32 1.75 7.90
CA ASN A 43 13.97 1.11 6.63
C ASN A 43 12.46 0.90 6.47
N GLU A 44 11.67 1.16 7.51
CA GLU A 44 10.22 1.12 7.44
C GLU A 44 9.72 2.19 6.45
N LYS A 45 8.91 1.74 5.50
CA LYS A 45 8.34 2.59 4.48
C LYS A 45 6.95 3.06 4.88
N THR A 46 6.54 4.22 4.37
CA THR A 46 5.13 4.59 4.31
C THR A 46 4.35 3.45 3.65
N PRO A 47 3.05 3.29 3.94
CA PRO A 47 2.34 2.11 3.47
C PRO A 47 2.32 1.96 1.92
N ASN A 48 2.61 3.04 1.17
CA ASN A 48 2.71 3.09 -0.29
C ASN A 48 4.11 2.74 -0.84
N GLY A 49 5.07 2.46 0.04
CA GLY A 49 6.44 2.05 -0.30
C GLY A 49 7.35 3.15 -0.86
N LYS A 50 6.88 4.39 -1.01
CA LYS A 50 7.60 5.47 -1.70
C LYS A 50 8.57 6.24 -0.81
N GLN A 51 8.24 6.43 0.47
CA GLN A 51 9.05 7.21 1.41
C GLN A 51 9.35 6.40 2.67
N LEU A 52 10.39 6.77 3.40
CA LEU A 52 10.66 6.21 4.72
C LEU A 52 9.68 6.84 5.72
N LEU A 53 9.06 6.04 6.57
CA LEU A 53 7.98 6.48 7.46
C LEU A 53 8.44 7.58 8.40
N TYR A 54 9.58 7.39 9.07
CA TYR A 54 10.16 8.41 9.96
C TYR A 54 10.51 9.70 9.20
N TYR A 55 11.00 9.59 7.96
CA TYR A 55 11.34 10.76 7.15
C TYR A 55 10.10 11.61 6.88
N ASN A 56 8.99 10.96 6.49
CA ASN A 56 7.72 11.61 6.22
C ASN A 56 7.16 12.30 7.49
N ARG A 57 7.07 11.57 8.60
CA ARG A 57 6.53 12.10 9.86
C ARG A 57 7.35 13.28 10.41
N ILE A 58 8.68 13.20 10.39
CA ILE A 58 9.55 14.30 10.82
C ILE A 58 9.45 15.51 9.87
N ALA A 59 9.30 15.29 8.56
CA ALA A 59 9.07 16.39 7.62
C ALA A 59 7.76 17.12 7.92
N TRP A 60 6.71 16.40 8.28
CA TRP A 60 5.46 16.98 8.76
C TRP A 60 5.64 17.74 10.07
N SER A 61 6.37 17.20 11.06
CA SER A 61 6.68 17.93 12.30
C SER A 61 7.34 19.28 12.03
N ILE A 62 8.36 19.33 11.16
CA ILE A 62 9.04 20.57 10.75
C ILE A 62 8.04 21.52 10.08
N SER A 63 7.23 21.02 9.14
CA SER A 63 6.23 21.82 8.43
C SER A 63 5.24 22.47 9.40
N TYR A 64 4.67 21.71 10.33
CA TYR A 64 3.72 22.20 11.32
C TYR A 64 4.35 23.16 12.34
N LEU A 65 5.55 22.88 12.85
CA LEU A 65 6.28 23.81 13.71
C LEU A 65 6.52 25.15 13.00
N ARG A 66 6.87 25.12 11.70
CA ARG A 66 7.12 26.32 10.90
C ARG A 66 5.83 27.09 10.63
N THR A 67 4.78 26.39 10.21
CA THR A 67 3.48 27.00 9.94
C THR A 67 2.87 27.57 11.22
N GLY A 68 3.00 26.88 12.36
CA GLY A 68 2.60 27.40 13.67
C GLY A 68 3.47 28.55 14.19
N GLY A 69 4.60 28.84 13.52
CA GLY A 69 5.49 29.95 13.85
C GLY A 69 6.43 29.69 15.01
N LEU A 70 6.58 28.45 15.47
CA LEU A 70 7.54 28.08 16.53
C LEU A 70 8.98 27.96 16.00
N ILE A 71 9.13 27.72 14.69
CA ILE A 71 10.40 27.79 13.99
C ILE A 71 10.25 28.69 12.75
N GLU A 72 11.35 29.25 12.32
CA GLU A 72 11.45 30.06 11.10
C GLU A 72 12.53 29.51 10.17
N SER A 73 12.45 29.87 8.89
CA SER A 73 13.37 29.38 7.85
C SER A 73 14.20 30.56 7.34
N PRO A 74 15.40 30.81 7.90
CA PRO A 74 16.24 31.95 7.49
C PRO A 74 16.74 31.80 6.05
N GLU A 75 16.95 30.56 5.61
CA GLU A 75 17.27 30.20 4.24
C GLU A 75 16.50 28.93 3.88
N ARG A 76 16.30 28.67 2.59
CA ARG A 76 15.60 27.47 2.09
C ARG A 76 16.23 26.20 2.66
N GLY A 77 15.41 25.37 3.30
CA GLY A 77 15.85 24.10 3.90
C GLY A 77 16.66 24.23 5.19
N LYS A 78 16.86 25.46 5.69
CA LYS A 78 17.44 25.78 6.99
C LYS A 78 16.36 26.28 7.93
N TYR A 79 16.47 25.95 9.21
CA TYR A 79 15.48 26.23 10.25
C TYR A 79 16.17 26.68 11.53
N LYS A 80 15.56 27.64 12.23
CA LYS A 80 15.95 28.06 13.58
C LYS A 80 14.70 28.26 14.44
N ILE A 81 14.84 28.14 15.76
CA ILE A 81 13.75 28.44 16.69
C ILE A 81 13.36 29.94 16.58
N SER A 82 12.06 30.24 16.63
CA SER A 82 11.58 31.62 16.65
C SER A 82 11.45 32.13 18.08
N GLU A 83 11.22 33.44 18.25
CA GLU A 83 10.92 34.02 19.57
C GLU A 83 9.67 33.39 20.21
N LEU A 84 8.63 33.12 19.43
CA LEU A 84 7.44 32.39 19.90
C LEU A 84 7.80 30.97 20.36
N GLY A 85 8.68 30.29 19.61
CA GLY A 85 9.23 28.98 19.99
C GLY A 85 9.91 29.02 21.35
N LYS A 86 10.76 30.01 21.59
CA LYS A 86 11.44 30.22 22.88
C LYS A 86 10.44 30.48 24.01
N THR A 87 9.45 31.33 23.79
CA THR A 87 8.39 31.60 24.78
C THR A 87 7.64 30.32 25.16
N VAL A 88 7.28 29.49 24.18
CA VAL A 88 6.62 28.20 24.44
C VAL A 88 7.53 27.26 25.24
N LEU A 89 8.84 27.27 25.01
CA LEU A 89 9.78 26.46 25.79
C LEU A 89 10.00 26.92 27.24
N GLN A 90 9.63 28.16 27.60
CA GLN A 90 9.67 28.63 29.00
C GLN A 90 8.62 27.93 29.87
N ASN A 91 7.47 27.60 29.30
CA ASN A 91 6.42 26.80 29.94
C ASN A 91 5.92 25.73 28.95
N PRO A 92 6.72 24.67 28.74
CA PRO A 92 6.47 23.72 27.65
C PRO A 92 5.17 22.93 27.93
N PRO A 93 4.29 22.76 26.92
CA PRO A 93 3.16 21.86 27.05
C PRO A 93 3.64 20.41 27.16
N GLU A 94 2.74 19.50 27.54
CA GLU A 94 3.04 18.06 27.53
C GLU A 94 3.33 17.55 26.11
N LYS A 95 2.51 17.99 25.13
CA LYS A 95 2.65 17.69 23.69
C LYS A 95 2.32 18.96 22.89
N ILE A 96 3.08 19.22 21.83
CA ILE A 96 2.69 20.22 20.82
C ILE A 96 1.77 19.53 19.83
N THR A 97 0.50 19.91 19.85
CA THR A 97 -0.54 19.40 18.93
C THR A 97 -0.96 20.46 17.93
N ILE A 98 -1.63 20.07 16.85
CA ILE A 98 -2.25 20.99 15.89
C ILE A 98 -3.20 21.95 16.62
N LYS A 99 -3.95 21.44 17.59
CA LYS A 99 -4.84 22.25 18.43
C LYS A 99 -4.06 23.34 19.17
N PHE A 100 -2.98 22.96 19.84
CA PHE A 100 -2.09 23.91 20.53
C PHE A 100 -1.51 24.95 19.57
N LEU A 101 -1.03 24.54 18.38
CA LEU A 101 -0.48 25.46 17.38
C LEU A 101 -1.50 26.51 16.92
N LYS A 102 -2.78 26.12 16.78
CA LYS A 102 -3.87 27.04 16.44
C LYS A 102 -4.19 28.04 17.56
N GLU A 103 -4.08 27.62 18.81
CA GLU A 103 -4.35 28.47 19.98
C GLU A 103 -3.27 29.54 20.18
N ILE A 104 -2.00 29.20 19.97
CA ILE A 104 -0.88 30.13 20.19
C ILE A 104 -0.63 31.10 19.04
N ASN A 105 -1.17 30.81 17.85
CA ASN A 105 -0.96 31.63 16.66
C ASN A 105 -2.20 31.62 15.74
N PRO A 106 -3.32 32.20 16.20
CA PRO A 106 -4.60 32.18 15.48
C PRO A 106 -4.56 32.96 14.16
N ASP A 107 -3.71 33.99 14.07
CA ASP A 107 -3.58 34.86 12.89
C ASP A 107 -2.87 34.18 11.72
N LYS A 108 -2.02 33.17 12.00
CA LYS A 108 -1.55 32.26 10.96
C LYS A 108 -2.65 31.25 10.70
N ASN A 109 -3.38 31.46 9.60
CA ASN A 109 -4.31 30.51 9.00
C ASN A 109 -3.62 29.16 8.71
N LEU A 110 -3.44 28.36 9.75
CA LEU A 110 -2.79 27.06 9.69
C LEU A 110 -3.53 26.14 8.70
N PHE A 111 -4.86 26.32 8.52
CA PHE A 111 -5.72 25.46 7.70
C PHE A 111 -7.05 26.09 7.19
N GLU A 112 -7.17 27.41 6.95
CA GLU A 112 -8.44 27.92 6.37
C GLU A 112 -8.61 27.51 4.90
N ARG A 113 -9.23 26.34 4.69
CA ARG A 113 -10.29 26.20 3.70
C ARG A 113 -11.57 26.74 4.34
N GLU A 114 -12.24 27.62 3.63
CA GLU A 114 -13.56 28.17 3.97
C GLU A 114 -14.47 27.09 4.57
N LYS A 115 -15.10 27.40 5.71
CA LYS A 115 -16.07 26.53 6.35
C LYS A 115 -17.23 26.23 5.39
N ALA A 116 -17.24 25.03 4.80
CA ALA A 116 -18.47 24.42 4.32
C ALA A 116 -19.37 24.08 5.52
N PRO A 117 -20.70 24.15 5.38
CA PRO A 117 -21.62 23.96 6.50
C PRO A 117 -21.50 22.53 7.05
N LYS A 118 -21.43 22.43 8.39
CA LYS A 118 -21.46 21.18 9.14
C LYS A 118 -22.76 20.44 8.83
N ASN A 119 -22.67 19.31 8.14
CA ASN A 119 -23.65 18.24 8.30
C ASN A 119 -23.14 17.28 9.39
N GLU A 120 -24.02 17.00 10.34
CA GLU A 120 -23.81 16.01 11.40
C GLU A 120 -23.86 14.60 10.81
N GLU A 121 -22.71 14.09 10.41
CA GLU A 121 -22.51 12.65 10.18
C GLU A 121 -21.39 12.18 11.11
N LYS A 122 -21.61 11.00 11.71
CA LYS A 122 -20.74 10.35 12.71
C LYS A 122 -19.27 10.69 12.49
N GLU A 123 -18.69 11.40 13.47
CA GLU A 123 -17.25 11.63 13.54
C GLU A 123 -16.55 10.28 13.41
N LEU A 124 -15.98 10.03 12.23
CA LEU A 124 -14.86 9.13 12.12
C LEU A 124 -13.80 9.69 13.08
N GLU A 125 -13.34 8.88 14.04
CA GLU A 125 -12.12 9.19 14.78
C GLU A 125 -10.97 9.20 13.77
N ILE A 126 -10.80 10.34 13.08
CA ILE A 126 -9.58 10.62 12.33
C ILE A 126 -8.51 10.67 13.41
N SER A 127 -7.63 9.67 13.43
CA SER A 127 -6.48 9.67 14.31
C SER A 127 -5.69 10.94 14.04
N GLU A 128 -5.69 11.88 14.99
CA GLU A 128 -4.96 13.15 14.89
C GLU A 128 -3.45 12.94 14.73
N ASP A 129 -2.96 11.74 15.01
CA ASP A 129 -1.56 11.35 14.95
C ASP A 129 -1.11 10.88 13.54
N LYS A 130 -2.02 10.73 12.58
CA LYS A 130 -1.67 10.34 11.20
C LYS A 130 -1.47 11.57 10.33
N THR A 131 -0.45 11.52 9.47
CA THR A 131 -0.24 12.54 8.44
C THR A 131 -1.35 12.46 7.38
N PRO A 132 -1.64 13.55 6.65
CA PRO A 132 -2.62 13.52 5.56
C PRO A 132 -2.35 12.44 4.50
N ASP A 133 -1.08 12.19 4.18
CA ASP A 133 -0.69 11.14 3.23
C ASP A 133 -1.06 9.75 3.75
N GLU A 134 -0.82 9.48 5.04
CA GLU A 134 -1.20 8.22 5.70
C GLU A 134 -2.73 8.03 5.73
N LEU A 135 -3.50 9.09 5.94
CA LEU A 135 -4.97 9.04 5.96
C LEU A 135 -5.56 8.71 4.58
N VAL A 136 -5.07 9.37 3.52
CA VAL A 136 -5.50 9.07 2.14
C VAL A 136 -5.20 7.62 1.80
N GLU A 137 -4.02 7.15 2.19
CA GLU A 137 -3.60 5.78 1.95
C GLU A 137 -4.44 4.75 2.70
N GLU A 138 -4.73 4.96 3.98
CA GLU A 138 -5.60 4.10 4.75
C GLU A 138 -7.01 4.05 4.14
N GLY A 139 -7.53 5.20 3.71
CA GLY A 139 -8.80 5.29 2.99
C GLY A 139 -8.77 4.45 1.71
N HIS A 140 -7.71 4.58 0.90
CA HIS A 140 -7.55 3.80 -0.33
C HIS A 140 -7.48 2.28 -0.05
N LYS A 141 -6.69 1.86 0.95
CA LYS A 141 -6.60 0.45 1.36
C LYS A 141 -7.95 -0.08 1.81
N ARG A 142 -8.72 0.70 2.58
CA ARG A 142 -10.05 0.30 3.04
C ARG A 142 -11.04 0.15 1.88
N ILE A 143 -11.04 1.10 0.94
CA ILE A 143 -11.86 1.03 -0.29
C ILE A 143 -11.53 -0.25 -1.05
N ASN A 144 -10.24 -0.54 -1.26
CA ASN A 144 -9.83 -1.75 -1.97
C ASN A 144 -10.20 -3.02 -1.20
N GLN A 145 -10.05 -3.06 0.13
CA GLN A 145 -10.48 -4.21 0.94
C GLN A 145 -11.99 -4.47 0.88
N GLU A 146 -12.80 -3.41 0.88
CA GLU A 146 -14.25 -3.51 0.71
C GLU A 146 -14.60 -4.00 -0.71
N LEU A 147 -13.92 -3.46 -1.73
CA LEU A 147 -14.07 -3.90 -3.11
C LEU A 147 -13.64 -5.36 -3.32
N SER A 148 -12.50 -5.79 -2.76
CA SER A 148 -12.02 -7.18 -2.83
C SER A 148 -13.05 -8.15 -2.25
N LYS A 149 -13.70 -7.80 -1.12
CA LYS A 149 -14.77 -8.63 -0.55
C LYS A 149 -15.97 -8.77 -1.49
N ILE A 150 -16.37 -7.66 -2.12
CA ILE A 150 -17.49 -7.65 -3.07
C ILE A 150 -17.13 -8.46 -4.32
N LEU A 151 -15.92 -8.29 -4.86
CA LEU A 151 -15.44 -9.05 -6.02
C LEU A 151 -15.43 -10.54 -5.73
N LEU A 152 -14.85 -10.96 -4.60
CA LEU A 152 -14.77 -12.37 -4.25
C LEU A 152 -16.16 -13.00 -4.16
N GLN A 153 -17.13 -12.31 -3.56
CA GLN A 153 -18.52 -12.78 -3.50
C GLN A 153 -19.12 -12.98 -4.90
N ASN A 154 -18.94 -12.01 -5.80
CA ASN A 154 -19.44 -12.13 -7.18
C ASN A 154 -18.77 -13.28 -7.96
N ILE A 155 -17.49 -13.55 -7.70
CA ILE A 155 -16.77 -14.69 -8.30
C ILE A 155 -17.29 -16.02 -7.75
N GLU A 156 -17.56 -16.09 -6.44
CA GLU A 156 -18.13 -17.27 -5.80
C GLU A 156 -19.54 -17.60 -6.32
N ASP A 157 -20.34 -16.58 -6.62
CA ASP A 157 -21.69 -16.73 -7.18
C ASP A 157 -21.70 -17.04 -8.69
N ALA A 158 -20.56 -16.85 -9.37
CA ALA A 158 -20.40 -17.18 -10.77
C ALA A 158 -20.36 -18.69 -11.02
N SER A 159 -20.69 -19.11 -12.25
CA SER A 159 -20.54 -20.51 -12.66
C SER A 159 -19.06 -20.90 -12.73
N PRO A 160 -18.70 -22.19 -12.57
CA PRO A 160 -17.31 -22.65 -12.70
C PRO A 160 -16.66 -22.22 -14.02
N TYR A 161 -17.39 -22.36 -15.13
CA TYR A 161 -16.93 -21.91 -16.44
C TYR A 161 -16.69 -20.40 -16.49
N LYS A 162 -17.55 -19.59 -15.86
CA LYS A 162 -17.34 -18.14 -15.80
C LYS A 162 -16.13 -17.76 -14.95
N PHE A 163 -15.85 -18.53 -13.90
CA PHE A 163 -14.65 -18.33 -13.10
C PHE A 163 -13.36 -18.60 -13.90
N GLU A 164 -13.34 -19.68 -14.69
CA GLU A 164 -12.24 -19.97 -15.61
C GLU A 164 -12.03 -18.81 -16.60
N GLU A 165 -13.10 -18.27 -17.21
CA GLU A 165 -13.02 -17.08 -18.07
C GLU A 165 -12.44 -15.86 -17.35
N ILE A 166 -12.87 -15.57 -16.11
CA ILE A 166 -12.36 -14.45 -15.31
C ILE A 166 -10.86 -14.58 -15.05
N VAL A 167 -10.42 -15.79 -14.71
CA VAL A 167 -9.01 -16.10 -14.46
C VAL A 167 -8.18 -15.87 -15.71
N VAL A 168 -8.68 -16.31 -16.87
CA VAL A 168 -7.99 -16.11 -18.15
C VAL A 168 -7.93 -14.62 -18.51
N ASP A 169 -9.03 -13.87 -18.38
CA ASP A 169 -9.07 -12.41 -18.63
C ASP A 169 -8.06 -11.68 -17.75
N LEU A 170 -7.98 -12.04 -16.46
CA LEU A 170 -6.99 -11.47 -15.53
C LEU A 170 -5.56 -11.73 -16.02
N LEU A 171 -5.22 -12.96 -16.38
CA LEU A 171 -3.86 -13.30 -16.83
C LEU A 171 -3.50 -12.56 -18.12
N ILE A 172 -4.45 -12.36 -19.02
CA ILE A 172 -4.26 -11.54 -20.23
C ILE A 172 -4.01 -10.07 -19.87
N LYS A 173 -4.78 -9.49 -18.96
CA LYS A 173 -4.60 -8.11 -18.50
C LYS A 173 -3.27 -7.91 -17.76
N MET A 174 -2.76 -8.96 -17.12
CA MET A 174 -1.41 -8.99 -16.53
C MET A 174 -0.29 -9.07 -17.59
N GLY A 175 -0.63 -9.29 -18.86
CA GLY A 175 0.30 -9.35 -19.97
C GLY A 175 0.75 -10.77 -20.36
N TYR A 176 0.12 -11.82 -19.83
CA TYR A 176 0.36 -13.19 -20.28
C TYR A 176 -0.49 -13.51 -21.51
N GLY A 177 0.06 -14.30 -22.44
CA GLY A 177 -0.62 -14.68 -23.68
C GLY A 177 -0.58 -13.61 -24.78
N ASP A 178 -1.30 -13.88 -25.87
CA ASP A 178 -1.38 -13.01 -27.06
C ASP A 178 -2.80 -12.46 -27.23
N SER A 179 -2.95 -11.24 -27.74
CA SER A 179 -4.22 -10.53 -27.91
C SER A 179 -5.24 -11.20 -28.85
N ASP A 180 -4.82 -12.24 -29.59
CA ASP A 180 -5.64 -13.00 -30.53
C ASP A 180 -6.31 -14.23 -29.87
N PHE A 181 -6.92 -14.05 -28.69
CA PHE A 181 -7.60 -15.09 -27.91
C PHE A 181 -8.94 -15.59 -28.49
N ASN A 182 -9.14 -15.51 -29.80
CA ASN A 182 -10.11 -16.38 -30.49
C ASN A 182 -9.49 -17.73 -30.92
N ASN A 183 -8.17 -17.91 -30.75
CA ASN A 183 -7.44 -19.16 -31.02
C ASN A 183 -6.67 -19.70 -29.79
N GLY A 184 -6.94 -19.20 -28.58
CA GLY A 184 -6.48 -19.86 -27.37
C GLY A 184 -7.18 -21.21 -27.28
N GLU A 185 -6.42 -22.31 -27.31
CA GLU A 185 -6.95 -23.62 -26.95
C GLU A 185 -7.37 -23.56 -25.47
N ILE A 186 -8.57 -23.02 -25.19
CA ILE A 186 -9.40 -23.56 -24.12
C ILE A 186 -9.58 -25.01 -24.56
N THR A 187 -8.73 -25.89 -24.03
CA THR A 187 -8.80 -27.32 -24.29
C THR A 187 -10.17 -27.77 -23.84
N SER A 188 -11.07 -27.73 -24.80
CA SER A 188 -12.44 -28.15 -24.67
C SER A 188 -12.40 -29.65 -24.49
N LYS A 189 -12.93 -30.10 -23.35
CA LYS A 189 -13.21 -31.49 -22.95
C LYS A 189 -12.09 -32.18 -22.17
N SER A 190 -12.33 -32.21 -20.86
CA SER A 190 -12.22 -33.37 -19.99
C SER A 190 -11.37 -34.53 -20.52
N GLY A 191 -10.13 -34.60 -20.04
CA GLY A 191 -9.24 -35.73 -20.28
C GLY A 191 -7.94 -35.63 -19.49
N ASP A 192 -7.40 -34.42 -19.34
CA ASP A 192 -6.13 -34.19 -18.65
C ASP A 192 -6.36 -33.86 -17.17
N GLU A 193 -6.22 -34.89 -16.33
CA GLU A 193 -5.71 -34.97 -14.94
C GLU A 193 -5.74 -33.73 -13.99
N GLY A 194 -6.60 -32.74 -14.20
CA GLY A 194 -6.64 -31.50 -13.44
C GLY A 194 -5.73 -30.40 -13.98
N ILE A 195 -5.86 -30.08 -15.28
CA ILE A 195 -5.41 -28.81 -15.88
C ILE A 195 -6.63 -28.17 -16.57
N ASP A 196 -6.94 -26.92 -16.23
CA ASP A 196 -8.11 -26.20 -16.77
C ASP A 196 -7.73 -25.31 -17.97
N GLY A 197 -6.47 -24.89 -18.10
CA GLY A 197 -6.03 -24.07 -19.24
C GLY A 197 -4.52 -24.01 -19.42
N ILE A 198 -4.09 -23.56 -20.61
CA ILE A 198 -2.68 -23.36 -20.96
C ILE A 198 -2.51 -21.96 -21.55
N ILE A 199 -1.62 -21.17 -20.98
CA ILE A 199 -1.34 -19.79 -21.38
C ILE A 199 0.13 -19.66 -21.76
N LYS A 200 0.41 -18.90 -22.82
CA LYS A 200 1.79 -18.60 -23.22
C LYS A 200 2.37 -17.55 -22.28
N GLU A 201 3.62 -17.74 -21.84
CA GLU A 201 4.29 -16.75 -20.99
C GLU A 201 4.62 -15.45 -21.75
N ASP A 202 4.92 -15.59 -23.05
CA ASP A 202 5.35 -14.50 -23.91
C ASP A 202 4.63 -14.57 -25.27
N LYS A 203 4.74 -13.48 -26.04
CA LYS A 203 4.08 -13.34 -27.36
C LYS A 203 4.56 -14.36 -28.38
N LEU A 204 5.82 -14.79 -28.31
CA LEU A 204 6.37 -15.82 -29.20
C LEU A 204 5.96 -17.23 -28.76
N GLY A 205 5.52 -17.39 -27.51
CA GLY A 205 5.06 -18.66 -26.94
C GLY A 205 6.19 -19.66 -26.73
N LEU A 206 7.37 -19.18 -26.36
CA LEU A 206 8.53 -20.02 -26.11
C LEU A 206 8.32 -20.91 -24.89
N ASP A 207 7.62 -20.37 -23.89
CA ASP A 207 7.21 -21.09 -22.68
C ASP A 207 5.69 -21.11 -22.50
N LYS A 208 5.21 -22.19 -21.87
CA LYS A 208 3.80 -22.42 -21.53
C LYS A 208 3.62 -22.48 -20.02
N ILE A 209 2.57 -21.82 -19.55
CA ILE A 209 2.11 -21.81 -18.17
C ILE A 209 0.80 -22.58 -18.10
N TYR A 210 0.76 -23.58 -17.26
CA TYR A 210 -0.42 -24.42 -17.05
C TYR A 210 -1.23 -23.86 -15.89
N VAL A 211 -2.54 -23.73 -16.09
CA VAL A 211 -3.42 -23.07 -15.13
C VAL A 211 -4.48 -24.05 -14.65
N GLN A 212 -4.66 -24.11 -13.34
CA GLN A 212 -5.81 -24.75 -12.70
C GLN A 212 -6.59 -23.67 -11.95
N ALA A 213 -7.87 -23.54 -12.24
CA ALA A 213 -8.79 -22.60 -11.62
C ALA A 213 -9.94 -23.36 -10.95
N LYS A 214 -9.86 -23.59 -9.64
CA LYS A 214 -10.95 -24.24 -8.90
C LYS A 214 -11.74 -23.25 -8.07
N ARG A 215 -13.04 -23.17 -8.32
CA ARG A 215 -13.98 -22.45 -7.45
C ARG A 215 -14.35 -23.30 -6.23
N TRP A 216 -14.11 -22.78 -5.03
CA TRP A 216 -14.45 -23.42 -3.75
C TRP A 216 -15.29 -22.49 -2.89
N LYS A 217 -15.96 -23.04 -1.88
CA LYS A 217 -16.66 -22.21 -0.88
C LYS A 217 -15.63 -21.52 0.03
N LYS A 218 -15.92 -20.29 0.44
CA LYS A 218 -15.08 -19.41 1.28
C LYS A 218 -14.39 -20.08 2.48
N ASP A 219 -15.09 -20.97 3.19
CA ASP A 219 -14.56 -21.64 4.40
C ASP A 219 -13.75 -22.90 4.10
N SER A 220 -13.57 -23.21 2.81
CA SER A 220 -12.77 -24.35 2.40
C SER A 220 -11.30 -24.01 2.51
N LYS A 221 -10.51 -25.01 2.89
CA LYS A 221 -9.05 -24.90 2.96
C LYS A 221 -8.45 -25.90 1.98
N ILE A 222 -7.69 -25.40 1.01
CA ILE A 222 -6.99 -26.24 0.03
C ILE A 222 -5.76 -26.83 0.70
N GLY A 223 -5.78 -28.14 0.88
CA GLY A 223 -4.68 -28.89 1.46
C GLY A 223 -3.65 -29.35 0.42
N ARG A 224 -2.54 -29.88 0.93
CA ARG A 224 -1.46 -30.47 0.12
C ARG A 224 -1.94 -31.48 -0.95
N PRO A 225 -2.94 -32.36 -0.71
CA PRO A 225 -3.33 -33.36 -1.72
C PRO A 225 -3.78 -32.75 -3.05
N GLU A 226 -4.45 -31.59 -3.04
CA GLU A 226 -4.88 -30.94 -4.28
C GLU A 226 -3.71 -30.36 -5.06
N ILE A 227 -2.73 -29.77 -4.36
CA ILE A 227 -1.51 -29.27 -5.00
C ILE A 227 -0.64 -30.42 -5.53
N GLN A 228 -0.57 -31.53 -4.80
CA GLN A 228 0.16 -32.72 -5.26
C GLN A 228 -0.44 -33.32 -6.52
N LYS A 229 -1.77 -33.36 -6.64
CA LYS A 229 -2.44 -33.79 -7.88
C LYS A 229 -2.07 -32.87 -9.05
N PHE A 230 -2.12 -31.56 -8.83
CA PHE A 230 -1.75 -30.58 -9.85
C PHE A 230 -0.28 -30.72 -10.28
N VAL A 231 0.65 -30.84 -9.34
CA VAL A 231 2.08 -31.10 -9.65
C VAL A 231 2.25 -32.40 -10.43
N GLY A 232 1.51 -33.45 -10.09
CA GLY A 232 1.52 -34.71 -10.85
C GLY A 232 1.06 -34.53 -12.30
N ALA A 233 0.00 -33.74 -12.52
CA ALA A 233 -0.48 -33.41 -13.87
C ALA A 233 0.56 -32.58 -14.67
N LEU A 234 1.24 -31.64 -14.01
CA LEU A 234 2.35 -30.89 -14.62
C LEU A 234 3.50 -31.81 -15.04
N ASP A 235 3.90 -32.73 -14.17
CA ASP A 235 4.96 -33.71 -14.45
C ASP A 235 4.57 -34.61 -15.64
N GLY A 236 3.30 -35.06 -15.70
CA GLY A 236 2.76 -35.84 -16.81
C GLY A 236 2.83 -35.12 -18.16
N GLN A 237 2.58 -33.81 -18.16
CA GLN A 237 2.66 -32.94 -19.34
C GLN A 237 4.09 -32.39 -19.59
N ARG A 238 5.08 -32.77 -18.77
CA ARG A 238 6.45 -32.23 -18.78
C ARG A 238 6.50 -30.71 -18.67
N ALA A 239 5.52 -30.13 -17.97
CA ALA A 239 5.39 -28.71 -17.75
C ALA A 239 6.33 -28.23 -16.64
N LYS A 240 6.95 -27.07 -16.83
CA LYS A 240 7.88 -26.47 -15.84
C LYS A 240 7.24 -25.38 -14.99
N LYS A 241 6.11 -24.83 -15.43
CA LYS A 241 5.46 -23.66 -14.81
C LYS A 241 3.96 -23.92 -14.67
N GLY A 242 3.43 -23.71 -13.48
CA GLY A 242 2.00 -23.87 -13.20
C GLY A 242 1.46 -22.80 -12.25
N ILE A 243 0.22 -22.40 -12.44
CA ILE A 243 -0.52 -21.52 -11.55
C ILE A 243 -1.76 -22.24 -11.07
N PHE A 244 -1.92 -22.34 -9.74
CA PHE A 244 -3.14 -22.84 -9.12
C PHE A 244 -3.90 -21.67 -8.50
N ILE A 245 -5.12 -21.46 -8.98
CA ILE A 245 -5.99 -20.34 -8.61
C ILE A 245 -7.24 -20.88 -7.94
N THR A 246 -7.62 -20.30 -6.82
CA THR A 246 -8.81 -20.68 -6.06
C THR A 246 -9.44 -19.48 -5.37
N THR A 247 -10.75 -19.54 -5.14
CA THR A 247 -11.47 -18.56 -4.30
C THR A 247 -11.26 -18.81 -2.79
N ALA A 248 -10.72 -19.98 -2.42
CA ALA A 248 -10.48 -20.40 -1.04
C ALA A 248 -9.05 -20.04 -0.55
N PHE A 249 -8.71 -20.45 0.68
CA PHE A 249 -7.37 -20.29 1.25
C PHE A 249 -6.53 -21.57 1.12
N PHE A 250 -5.22 -21.42 0.97
CA PHE A 250 -4.29 -22.55 1.03
C PHE A 250 -3.85 -22.85 2.46
N SER A 251 -3.63 -24.13 2.77
CA SER A 251 -2.94 -24.51 4.00
C SER A 251 -1.45 -24.18 3.93
N GLN A 252 -0.83 -23.94 5.09
CA GLN A 252 0.62 -23.77 5.17
C GLN A 252 1.37 -24.98 4.57
N GLU A 253 0.83 -26.19 4.75
CA GLU A 253 1.38 -27.41 4.16
C GLU A 253 1.32 -27.40 2.62
N ALA A 254 0.23 -26.89 2.04
CA ALA A 254 0.07 -26.74 0.59
C ALA A 254 1.07 -25.73 0.02
N ILE A 255 1.23 -24.58 0.70
CA ILE A 255 2.20 -23.55 0.33
C ILE A 255 3.63 -24.08 0.43
N ASN A 256 3.98 -24.73 1.55
CA ASN A 256 5.30 -25.30 1.75
C ASN A 256 5.61 -26.38 0.70
N TYR A 257 4.62 -27.18 0.30
CA TYR A 257 4.79 -28.19 -0.72
C TYR A 257 5.03 -27.58 -2.12
N ALA A 258 4.25 -26.56 -2.50
CA ALA A 258 4.45 -25.84 -3.75
C ALA A 258 5.86 -25.21 -3.84
N ASN A 259 6.32 -24.58 -2.76
CA ASN A 259 7.64 -23.93 -2.71
C ASN A 259 8.83 -24.92 -2.75
N ASN A 260 8.65 -26.14 -2.26
CA ASN A 260 9.72 -27.15 -2.17
C ASN A 260 9.74 -28.12 -3.36
N THR A 261 8.86 -27.93 -4.35
CA THR A 261 8.83 -28.78 -5.54
C THR A 261 9.99 -28.40 -6.46
N SER A 262 10.89 -29.35 -6.73
CA SER A 262 12.08 -29.14 -7.57
C SER A 262 11.82 -29.23 -9.08
N ASN A 263 10.70 -29.84 -9.46
CA ASN A 263 10.44 -30.32 -10.82
C ASN A 263 9.79 -29.22 -11.68
N ALA A 264 9.02 -28.35 -11.03
CA ALA A 264 8.24 -27.29 -11.63
C ALA A 264 8.07 -26.13 -10.64
N THR A 265 7.96 -24.92 -11.16
CA THR A 265 7.59 -23.73 -10.39
C THR A 265 6.07 -23.63 -10.32
N VAL A 266 5.52 -23.73 -9.11
CA VAL A 266 4.08 -23.64 -8.86
C VAL A 266 3.76 -22.37 -8.09
N ILE A 267 2.93 -21.50 -8.67
CA ILE A 267 2.43 -20.30 -8.02
C ILE A 267 0.99 -20.55 -7.53
N LEU A 268 0.76 -20.26 -6.25
CA LEU A 268 -0.55 -20.34 -5.63
C LEU A 268 -1.18 -18.94 -5.55
N ILE A 269 -2.43 -18.80 -6.00
CA ILE A 269 -3.23 -17.58 -5.92
C ILE A 269 -4.55 -17.90 -5.21
N ASP A 270 -4.70 -17.37 -4.00
CA ASP A 270 -5.91 -17.53 -3.20
C ASP A 270 -6.93 -16.43 -3.51
N GLY A 271 -8.11 -16.51 -2.89
CA GLY A 271 -9.20 -15.58 -3.17
C GLY A 271 -8.84 -14.11 -2.91
N GLN A 272 -8.06 -13.84 -1.85
CA GLN A 272 -7.62 -12.48 -1.54
C GLN A 272 -6.66 -11.96 -2.60
N LYS A 273 -5.59 -12.70 -2.89
CA LYS A 273 -4.60 -12.32 -3.90
C LYS A 273 -5.22 -12.21 -5.29
N LEU A 274 -6.16 -13.08 -5.63
CA LEU A 274 -6.92 -13.01 -6.87
C LEU A 274 -7.63 -11.66 -7.00
N THR A 275 -8.39 -11.26 -5.97
CA THR A 275 -9.12 -9.98 -6.02
C THR A 275 -8.21 -8.77 -6.02
N ASP A 276 -7.08 -8.83 -5.32
CA ASP A 276 -6.11 -7.74 -5.32
C ASP A 276 -5.50 -7.55 -6.72
N LEU A 277 -5.15 -8.66 -7.40
CA LEU A 277 -4.70 -8.64 -8.80
C LEU A 277 -5.81 -8.14 -9.74
N MET A 278 -7.06 -8.53 -9.52
CA MET A 278 -8.18 -8.03 -10.32
C MET A 278 -8.36 -6.51 -10.21
N ILE A 279 -8.17 -5.95 -9.01
CA ILE A 279 -8.22 -4.49 -8.82
C ILE A 279 -6.99 -3.83 -9.48
N GLU A 280 -5.80 -4.38 -9.28
CA GLU A 280 -4.54 -3.84 -9.81
C GLU A 280 -4.52 -3.76 -11.34
N TYR A 281 -4.99 -4.82 -12.00
CA TYR A 281 -4.99 -4.94 -13.47
C TYR A 281 -6.34 -4.61 -14.10
N GLU A 282 -7.26 -4.01 -13.35
CA GLU A 282 -8.59 -3.58 -13.81
C GLU A 282 -9.40 -4.73 -14.47
N ALA A 283 -9.30 -5.93 -13.92
CA ALA A 283 -10.06 -7.11 -14.34
C ALA A 283 -11.40 -7.20 -13.60
N GLY A 284 -12.52 -7.13 -14.32
CA GLY A 284 -13.86 -7.17 -13.72
C GLY A 284 -14.24 -5.93 -12.89
N VAL A 285 -13.42 -4.86 -12.93
CA VAL A 285 -13.67 -3.58 -12.27
C VAL A 285 -13.48 -2.41 -13.24
N THR A 286 -13.99 -1.24 -12.88
CA THR A 286 -13.82 0.00 -13.63
C THR A 286 -13.35 1.10 -12.69
N VAL A 287 -12.42 1.94 -13.16
CA VAL A 287 -11.99 3.13 -12.43
C VAL A 287 -13.18 4.07 -12.22
N LYS A 288 -13.56 4.29 -10.97
CA LYS A 288 -14.65 5.20 -10.60
C LYS A 288 -14.20 6.66 -10.59
N ASP A 289 -13.08 6.95 -9.92
CA ASP A 289 -12.57 8.30 -9.66
C ASP A 289 -11.03 8.31 -9.69
N ILE A 290 -10.42 9.45 -10.09
CA ILE A 290 -8.96 9.65 -10.07
C ILE A 290 -8.62 10.82 -9.14
N ILE A 291 -7.86 10.55 -8.08
CA ILE A 291 -7.41 11.57 -7.12
C ILE A 291 -5.98 12.01 -7.48
N LYS A 292 -5.83 13.26 -7.96
CA LYS A 292 -4.51 13.85 -8.26
C LYS A 292 -3.96 14.62 -7.06
N ILE A 293 -2.79 14.21 -6.57
CA ILE A 293 -2.08 14.88 -5.47
C ILE A 293 -0.84 15.59 -6.04
N CYS A 294 -0.74 16.90 -5.79
CA CYS A 294 0.40 17.72 -6.21
C CYS A 294 1.33 17.99 -5.03
N LYS A 295 2.63 18.11 -5.31
CA LYS A 295 3.63 18.58 -4.37
C LYS A 295 4.21 19.88 -4.89
N ILE A 296 4.59 20.79 -4.00
CA ILE A 296 5.32 22.00 -4.39
C ILE A 296 6.62 21.63 -5.10
N ASP A 297 6.80 22.14 -6.31
CA ASP A 297 8.09 22.19 -6.97
C ASP A 297 8.83 23.43 -6.46
N THR A 298 9.72 23.22 -5.51
CA THR A 298 10.44 24.32 -4.87
C THR A 298 11.44 25.00 -5.80
N ASP A 299 11.87 24.36 -6.89
CA ASP A 299 12.84 24.93 -7.83
C ASP A 299 12.17 25.90 -8.80
N PHE A 300 10.87 25.72 -9.06
CA PHE A 300 10.05 26.68 -9.81
C PHE A 300 10.02 28.09 -9.18
N PHE A 301 10.24 28.21 -7.88
CA PHE A 301 10.13 29.49 -7.14
C PHE A 301 11.49 30.11 -6.79
N VAL A 302 12.61 29.61 -7.32
CA VAL A 302 13.93 30.23 -7.13
C VAL A 302 14.23 31.14 -8.32
N GLU A 303 14.50 32.42 -8.05
CA GLU A 303 15.12 33.31 -9.02
C GLU A 303 16.61 32.93 -9.16
N GLU A 304 17.12 32.81 -10.39
CA GLU A 304 18.55 32.52 -10.68
C GLU A 304 19.51 33.55 -10.08
#